data_AF-X6DWE5-F1
#
_entry.id   AF-X6DWE5-F1
#
_cell.length_a   1.000
_cell.length_b   1.000
_cell.length_c   1.000
_cell.angle_alpha   90.00
_cell.angle_beta   90.00
_cell.angle_gamma   90.00
#
_symmetry.space_group_name_H-M   'P 1'
#
loop_
_entity.id
_entity.type
_entity.pdbx_description
1 polymer ?
#
loop_
_entity_poly.entity_id
_entity_poly.type
_entity_poly.pdbx_seq_one_letter_code
_entity_poly.pdbx_strand_id
1 'polypeptide(L)'
;MPAKSLILDGEMIAPEPDGRPNFHAMHSRMAWNAELLAFVAFDILHKDGEDLRPLPVIERKVILWDLVKPADGVIQYSQYLEGGGAEFFAAAERIGLEGIVSKLLPQRRQG
;
A
#
# COMPACT_ATOMS: atom_id res chain seq x y z
N MET A 1 -12.62 -10.34 2.78
CA MET A 1 -11.58 -10.69 1.80
C MET A 1 -11.59 -12.21 1.57
N PRO A 2 -11.52 -12.70 0.33
CA PRO A 2 -11.55 -14.12 0.01
C PRO A 2 -10.14 -14.77 0.07
N ALA A 3 -9.61 -14.94 1.28
CA ALA A 3 -8.36 -15.68 1.53
C ALA A 3 -8.42 -16.32 2.93
N LYS A 4 -7.78 -17.48 3.09
CA LYS A 4 -7.60 -18.18 4.37
C LYS A 4 -6.38 -17.65 5.12
N SER A 5 -5.32 -17.27 4.42
CA SER A 5 -4.12 -16.66 5.01
C SER A 5 -3.42 -15.71 4.03
N LEU A 6 -2.82 -14.66 4.57
CA LEU A 6 -2.12 -13.62 3.81
C LEU A 6 -0.87 -13.17 4.58
N ILE A 7 0.18 -12.82 3.84
CA ILE A 7 1.27 -11.96 4.34
C ILE A 7 1.30 -10.73 3.45
N LEU A 8 0.99 -9.57 4.04
CA LEU A 8 0.96 -8.28 3.37
C LEU A 8 2.16 -7.44 3.79
N ASP A 9 2.65 -6.63 2.86
CA ASP A 9 3.64 -5.59 3.13
C ASP A 9 2.98 -4.22 2.91
N GLY A 10 3.17 -3.31 3.85
CA GLY A 10 2.35 -2.11 3.96
C GLY A 10 2.79 -1.19 5.08
N GLU A 11 2.06 -0.09 5.20
CA GLU A 11 2.31 0.96 6.18
C GLU A 11 1.06 1.21 7.03
N MET A 12 1.25 1.39 8.33
CA MET A 12 0.19 1.83 9.24
C MET A 12 0.09 3.35 9.18
N ILE A 13 -1.11 3.86 8.94
CA ILE A 13 -1.39 5.30 8.98
C ILE A 13 -2.49 5.61 9.99
N ALA A 14 -2.43 6.80 10.57
CA ALA A 14 -3.56 7.42 11.27
C ALA A 14 -4.19 8.44 10.32
N PRO A 15 -5.23 8.08 9.55
CA PRO A 15 -5.84 9.02 8.62
C PRO A 15 -6.60 10.09 9.39
N GLU A 16 -6.51 11.33 8.92
CA GLU A 16 -7.40 12.44 9.27
C GLU A 16 -8.64 12.44 8.36
N PRO A 17 -9.71 13.18 8.71
CA PRO A 17 -10.92 13.24 7.89
C PRO A 17 -10.71 13.70 6.43
N ASP A 18 -9.61 14.42 6.17
CA ASP A 18 -9.21 14.87 4.83
C ASP A 18 -8.28 13.87 4.10
N GLY A 19 -8.05 12.69 4.68
CA GLY A 19 -7.24 11.60 4.12
C GLY A 19 -5.73 11.76 4.34
N ARG A 20 -5.26 12.84 4.98
CA ARG A 20 -3.83 13.00 5.27
C ARG A 20 -3.37 12.09 6.42
N PRO A 21 -2.15 11.53 6.35
CA PRO A 21 -1.58 10.77 7.46
C PRO A 21 -1.15 11.70 8.60
N ASN A 22 -1.47 11.33 9.85
CA ASN A 22 -1.03 12.01 11.07
C ASN A 22 -0.06 11.13 11.86
N PHE A 23 1.24 11.25 11.55
CA PHE A 23 2.30 10.47 12.18
C PHE A 23 2.42 10.71 13.69
N HIS A 24 2.13 11.92 14.17
CA HIS A 24 2.16 12.23 15.60
C HIS A 24 1.07 11.48 16.37
N ALA A 25 -0.13 11.36 15.78
CA ALA A 25 -1.23 10.61 16.35
C ALA A 25 -1.05 9.08 16.24
N MET A 26 -0.24 8.59 15.30
CA MET A 26 -0.07 7.16 15.03
C MET A 26 0.36 6.38 16.28
N HIS A 27 1.44 6.80 16.96
CA HIS A 27 1.95 6.10 18.14
C HIS A 27 0.94 6.05 19.29
N SER A 28 0.18 7.14 19.49
CA SER A 28 -0.86 7.19 20.52
C SER A 28 -2.04 6.28 20.17
N ARG A 29 -2.51 6.32 18.92
CA ARG A 29 -3.63 5.48 18.45
C ARG A 29 -3.26 4.00 18.41
N MET A 30 -2.02 3.63 18.11
CA MET A 30 -1.56 2.23 18.18
C MET A 30 -1.73 1.63 19.58
N ALA A 31 -1.56 2.44 20.64
CA ALA A 31 -1.66 1.96 22.01
C ALA A 31 -3.11 1.88 22.52
N TRP A 32 -3.99 2.78 22.06
CA TRP A 32 -5.29 3.00 22.71
C TRP A 32 -6.51 2.97 21.78
N ASN A 33 -6.35 3.27 20.49
CA ASN A 33 -7.43 3.47 19.52
C ASN A 33 -7.06 2.87 18.15
N ALA A 34 -6.69 1.59 18.12
CA ALA A 34 -6.19 0.93 16.92
C ALA A 34 -7.24 0.86 15.79
N GLU A 35 -8.53 0.95 16.13
CA GLU A 35 -9.65 1.05 15.20
C GLU A 35 -9.66 2.35 14.37
N LEU A 36 -8.93 3.38 14.81
CA LEU A 36 -8.75 4.65 14.09
C LEU A 36 -7.51 4.64 13.18
N LEU A 37 -6.89 3.48 13.00
CA LEU A 37 -5.77 3.29 12.09
C LEU A 37 -6.22 2.58 10.82
N ALA A 38 -5.49 2.82 9.73
CA ALA A 38 -5.59 2.06 8.51
C ALA A 38 -4.23 1.42 8.19
N PHE A 39 -4.25 0.19 7.69
CA PHE A 39 -3.09 -0.48 7.12
C PHE A 39 -3.14 -0.34 5.61
N VAL A 40 -2.25 0.48 5.04
CA VAL A 40 -2.14 0.69 3.60
C VAL A 40 -1.16 -0.33 3.02
N ALA A 41 -1.70 -1.39 2.43
CA ALA A 41 -0.91 -2.44 1.79
C ALA A 41 -0.39 -1.97 0.43
N PHE A 42 0.90 -2.19 0.17
CA PHE A 42 1.53 -1.89 -1.12
C PHE A 42 2.11 -3.13 -1.84
N ASP A 43 2.18 -4.27 -1.15
CA ASP A 43 2.59 -5.57 -1.70
C ASP A 43 1.87 -6.75 -1.02
N ILE A 44 1.85 -7.90 -1.70
CA ILE A 44 1.43 -9.19 -1.13
C ILE A 44 2.57 -10.19 -1.31
N LEU A 45 3.02 -10.75 -0.20
CA LEU A 45 4.16 -11.67 -0.19
C LEU A 45 3.72 -13.12 -0.23
N HIS A 46 2.54 -13.42 0.33
CA HIS A 46 2.05 -14.78 0.46
C HIS A 46 0.53 -14.84 0.48
N LYS A 47 -0.04 -15.91 -0.09
CA LYS A 47 -1.50 -16.16 -0.10
C LYS A 47 -1.79 -17.65 0.00
N ASP A 48 -2.59 -18.04 0.99
CA ASP A 48 -3.16 -19.40 1.13
C ASP A 48 -2.14 -20.56 1.10
N GLY A 49 -0.90 -20.33 1.53
CA GLY A 49 0.17 -21.35 1.47
C GLY A 49 1.24 -21.09 0.39
N GLU A 50 0.98 -20.17 -0.54
CA GLU A 50 1.83 -19.90 -1.69
C GLU A 50 2.70 -18.64 -1.49
N ASP A 51 4.02 -18.78 -1.71
CA ASP A 51 4.97 -17.67 -1.75
C ASP A 51 4.90 -16.94 -3.09
N LEU A 52 4.48 -15.67 -3.07
CA LEU A 52 4.29 -14.85 -4.26
C LEU A 52 5.51 -14.00 -4.61
N ARG A 53 6.52 -13.92 -3.74
CA ARG A 53 7.73 -13.12 -3.97
C ARG A 53 8.47 -13.42 -5.29
N PRO A 54 8.44 -14.66 -5.83
CA PRO A 54 9.02 -14.93 -7.15
C PRO A 54 8.29 -14.26 -8.33
N LEU A 55 7.02 -13.85 -8.16
CA LEU A 55 6.25 -13.18 -9.20
C LEU A 55 6.72 -11.73 -9.42
N PRO A 56 6.59 -11.18 -10.64
CA PRO A 56 6.72 -9.76 -10.91
C PRO A 56 5.89 -8.88 -9.98
N VAL A 57 6.42 -7.71 -9.60
CA VAL A 57 5.73 -6.76 -8.70
C VAL A 57 4.34 -6.34 -9.21
N ILE A 58 4.17 -6.23 -10.53
CA ILE A 58 2.88 -5.91 -11.14
C ILE A 58 1.86 -7.02 -10.91
N GLU A 59 2.25 -8.28 -11.06
CA GLU A 59 1.36 -9.42 -10.82
C GLU A 59 0.93 -9.47 -9.36
N ARG A 60 1.86 -9.25 -8.42
CA ARG A 60 1.53 -9.17 -6.99
C ARG A 60 0.59 -8.00 -6.69
N LYS A 61 0.79 -6.84 -7.33
CA LYS A 61 -0.10 -5.68 -7.18
C LYS A 61 -1.52 -5.93 -7.70
N VAL A 62 -1.67 -6.69 -8.78
CA VAL A 62 -2.99 -7.11 -9.29
C VAL A 62 -3.69 -8.05 -8.30
N ILE A 63 -2.97 -9.07 -7.80
CA ILE A 63 -3.51 -9.99 -6.78
C ILE A 63 -3.95 -9.23 -5.53
N LEU A 64 -3.14 -8.30 -5.04
CA LEU A 64 -3.46 -7.47 -3.88
C LEU A 64 -4.71 -6.62 -4.12
N TRP A 65 -4.83 -6.01 -5.30
CA TRP A 65 -5.96 -5.16 -5.68
C TRP A 65 -7.29 -5.93 -5.67
N ASP A 66 -7.30 -7.13 -6.22
CA ASP A 66 -8.50 -7.98 -6.27
C ASP A 66 -8.92 -8.48 -4.88
N LEU A 67 -7.98 -8.56 -3.92
CA LEU A 67 -8.28 -8.95 -2.54
C LEU A 67 -8.86 -7.81 -1.68
N VAL A 68 -8.41 -6.58 -1.91
CA VAL A 68 -8.69 -5.42 -1.02
C VAL A 68 -9.95 -4.64 -1.42
N LYS A 69 -10.45 -4.78 -2.66
CA LYS A 69 -11.70 -4.11 -3.09
C LYS A 69 -12.96 -4.58 -2.31
N PRO A 70 -13.89 -3.68 -1.92
CA PRO A 70 -13.86 -2.22 -1.94
C PRO A 70 -13.25 -1.60 -0.67
N ALA A 71 -12.70 -0.40 -0.83
CA ALA A 71 -11.75 0.31 0.05
C ALA A 71 -12.35 0.93 1.34
N ASP A 72 -13.37 0.32 1.96
CA ASP A 72 -14.07 0.92 3.10
C ASP A 72 -13.63 0.31 4.45
N GLY A 73 -12.59 -0.53 4.44
CA GLY A 73 -12.11 -1.29 5.60
C GLY A 73 -10.80 -0.78 6.21
N VAL A 74 -10.33 -1.46 7.26
CA VAL A 74 -9.04 -1.14 7.93
C VAL A 74 -7.84 -1.37 7.00
N ILE A 75 -7.94 -2.30 6.05
CA ILE A 75 -6.89 -2.56 5.06
C ILE A 75 -7.21 -1.82 3.77
N GLN A 76 -6.27 -0.99 3.34
CA GLN A 76 -6.36 -0.09 2.19
C GLN A 76 -5.32 -0.45 1.14
N TYR A 77 -5.58 -0.10 -0.12
CA TYR A 77 -4.64 -0.35 -1.23
C TYR A 77 -3.82 0.90 -1.56
N SER A 78 -2.50 0.78 -1.56
CA SER A 78 -1.59 1.81 -2.07
C SER A 78 -1.64 1.85 -3.61
N GLN A 79 -2.34 2.84 -4.15
CA GLN A 79 -2.38 3.10 -5.59
C GLN A 79 -0.98 3.46 -6.11
N TYR A 80 -0.71 3.07 -7.35
CA TYR A 80 0.55 3.37 -8.03
C TYR A 80 0.27 4.03 -9.37
N LEU A 81 1.25 4.81 -9.85
CA LEU A 81 1.26 5.40 -11.17
C LEU A 81 2.46 4.84 -11.94
N GLU A 82 2.26 4.51 -13.22
CA GLU A 82 3.35 4.18 -14.13
C GLU A 82 3.88 5.44 -14.80
N GLY A 83 5.18 5.72 -14.64
CA GLY A 83 5.80 6.95 -15.13
C GLY A 83 5.44 8.19 -14.29
N GLY A 84 5.82 9.37 -14.78
CA GLY A 84 5.45 10.66 -14.14
C GLY A 84 5.97 10.84 -12.70
N GLY A 85 7.09 10.20 -12.36
CA GLY A 85 7.59 10.17 -10.97
C GLY A 85 7.95 11.56 -10.42
N ALA A 86 8.41 12.48 -11.27
CA ALA A 86 8.77 13.83 -10.86
C ALA A 86 7.52 14.65 -10.53
N GLU A 87 6.48 14.53 -11.36
CA GLU A 87 5.19 15.19 -11.17
C GLU A 87 4.47 14.64 -9.93
N PHE A 88 4.52 13.32 -9.73
CA PHE A 88 3.94 12.67 -8.55
C PHE A 88 4.68 13.08 -7.26
N PHE A 89 6.01 13.18 -7.31
CA PHE A 89 6.81 13.68 -6.19
C PHE A 89 6.44 15.13 -5.84
N ALA A 90 6.40 16.03 -6.81
CA ALA A 90 6.03 17.43 -6.60
C ALA A 90 4.59 17.57 -6.06
N ALA A 91 3.67 16.71 -6.50
CA ALA A 91 2.31 16.66 -5.97
C ALA A 91 2.30 16.20 -4.50
N ALA A 92 3.08 15.16 -4.16
CA ALA A 92 3.21 14.63 -2.79
C ALA A 92 3.77 15.70 -1.82
N GLU A 93 4.80 16.44 -2.23
CA GLU A 93 5.34 17.56 -1.44
C GLU A 93 4.28 18.64 -1.18
N ARG A 94 3.51 19.02 -2.20
CA ARG A 94 2.48 20.07 -2.08
C ARG A 94 1.36 19.72 -1.09
N ILE A 95 1.07 18.43 -0.89
CA ILE A 95 0.07 17.97 0.08
C ILE A 95 0.66 17.54 1.42
N GLY A 96 1.99 17.71 1.60
CA GLY A 96 2.69 17.45 2.86
C GLY A 96 2.93 15.98 3.18
N LEU A 97 3.03 15.11 2.15
CA LEU A 97 3.48 13.72 2.35
C LEU A 97 5.01 13.67 2.54
N GLU A 98 5.48 12.66 3.28
CA GLU A 98 6.92 12.49 3.57
C GLU A 98 7.77 12.19 2.33
N GLY A 99 7.16 11.63 1.27
CA GLY A 99 7.85 11.32 0.02
C GLY A 99 7.10 10.30 -0.83
N ILE A 100 7.83 9.69 -1.78
CA ILE A 100 7.31 8.63 -2.66
C ILE A 100 8.28 7.45 -2.69
N VAL A 101 7.76 6.24 -2.94
CA VAL A 101 8.57 5.04 -3.15
C VAL A 101 8.46 4.60 -4.61
N SER A 102 9.58 4.56 -5.32
CA SER A 102 9.66 4.01 -6.67
C SER A 102 10.07 2.55 -6.65
N LYS A 103 9.31 1.69 -7.33
CA LYS A 103 9.64 0.26 -7.50
C LYS A 103 10.01 0.00 -8.96
N LEU A 104 11.17 -0.61 -9.19
CA LEU A 104 11.60 -1.01 -10.53
C LEU A 104 10.66 -2.08 -11.10
N LEU A 105 10.11 -1.81 -12.28
CA LEU A 105 9.39 -2.83 -13.04
C LEU A 105 10.40 -3.74 -13.73
N PRO A 106 10.14 -5.06 -13.82
CA PRO A 106 11.02 -5.94 -14.57
C PRO A 106 11.09 -5.47 -16.04
N GLN A 107 12.31 -5.28 -16.54
CA GLN A 107 12.53 -4.98 -17.95
C GLN A 107 12.01 -6.13 -18.80
N ARG A 108 11.10 -5.84 -19.74
CA ARG A 108 10.79 -6.80 -20.82
C ARG A 108 12.08 -7.08 -21.57
N ARG A 109 12.64 -8.28 -21.43
CA ARG A 109 13.65 -8.78 -22.35
C ARG A 109 12.97 -8.93 -23.71
N GLN A 110 13.34 -8.09 -24.67
CA GLN A 110 13.06 -8.38 -26.06
C GLN A 110 13.96 -9.57 -26.44
N GLY A 111 13.34 -10.68 -26.84
CA GLY A 111 14.01 -11.79 -27.49
C GLY A 111 14.22 -11.53 -28.96
#